data_AF-A0A0C3Q8V7-F1
#
_entry.id   AF-A0A0C3Q8V7-F1
#
_cell.length_a   1.000
_cell.length_b   1.000
_cell.length_c   1.000
_cell.angle_alpha   90.00
_cell.angle_beta   90.00
_cell.angle_gamma   90.00
#
_symmetry.space_group_name_H-M   'P 1'
#
loop_
_entity.id
_entity.type
_entity.pdbx_description
1 polymer ?
#
loop_
_entity_poly.entity_id
_entity_poly.type
_entity_poly.pdbx_seq_one_letter_code
_entity_poly.pdbx_strand_id
1 'polypeptide(L)'
;MTLSFSPRINVARRISKAEANLLAMLSDGPTTKGLLPYSGWTDEKMILHNCIAPRLERLKTSFFGPPQPYPALDWWGLAWISGLWRGDRSVSMVEHRFRLTKIELMLNLVGNHDSFKPEFWAEIVQWQLRLYKRVCTEFLEDYYKRTAMYTEPEDEFDHMCRSATQTAVERALAEPEPASPGDVVWTDVFDARVIFHDPTLNAVLESSPVPEARPDKLDARIERMFYDQPRFPHSCYVLEFKNLAIPTTTAADGEAVMTPRHWVVHSTNVLLLTFLVLASILATIVVCL
;
A
#
# COMPACT_ATOMS: atom_id res chain seq x y z
N MET A 1 17.02 -0.18 -31.20
CA MET A 1 15.87 0.54 -30.61
C MET A 1 15.31 -0.30 -29.49
N THR A 2 15.59 0.07 -28.23
CA THR A 2 14.95 -0.55 -27.07
C THR A 2 13.49 -0.07 -27.04
N LEU A 3 12.55 -1.01 -27.14
CA LEU A 3 11.13 -0.74 -26.92
C LEU A 3 10.97 -0.21 -25.50
N SER A 4 10.87 1.11 -25.36
CA SER A 4 10.50 1.78 -24.12
C SER A 4 9.09 1.33 -23.77
N PHE A 5 8.97 0.29 -22.95
CA PHE A 5 7.70 -0.13 -22.39
C PHE A 5 7.08 1.05 -21.66
N SER A 6 5.82 1.37 -21.98
CA SER A 6 5.07 2.45 -21.35
C SER A 6 5.24 2.41 -19.82
N PRO A 7 5.51 3.55 -19.16
CA PRO A 7 5.57 3.69 -17.71
C PRO A 7 4.47 2.93 -16.95
N ARG A 8 3.26 2.85 -17.51
CA ARG A 8 2.12 2.11 -16.96
C ARG A 8 2.30 0.60 -16.99
N ILE A 9 2.81 0.03 -18.08
CA ILE A 9 3.06 -1.42 -18.20
C ILE A 9 4.10 -1.86 -17.17
N ASN A 10 5.14 -1.03 -16.95
CA ASN A 10 6.14 -1.33 -15.94
C ASN A 10 5.52 -1.39 -14.52
N VAL A 11 4.69 -0.40 -14.17
CA VAL A 11 3.98 -0.37 -12.88
C VAL A 11 3.03 -1.56 -12.74
N ALA A 12 2.22 -1.86 -13.75
CA ALA A 12 1.30 -3.00 -13.74
C ALA A 12 2.03 -4.32 -13.46
N ARG A 13 3.13 -4.58 -14.17
CA ARG A 13 3.96 -5.77 -13.97
C ARG A 13 4.54 -5.86 -12.56
N ARG A 14 4.99 -4.72 -12.00
CA ARG A 14 5.50 -4.67 -10.62
C ARG A 14 4.39 -4.91 -9.60
N ILE A 15 3.17 -4.41 -9.81
CA ILE A 15 2.00 -4.72 -8.97
C ILE A 15 1.73 -6.22 -8.98
N SER A 16 1.65 -6.86 -10.15
CA SER A 16 1.45 -8.31 -10.26
C SER A 16 2.57 -9.11 -9.59
N LYS A 17 3.82 -8.63 -9.67
CA LYS A 17 4.95 -9.26 -8.96
C LYS A 17 4.81 -9.14 -7.43
N ALA A 18 4.44 -7.96 -6.93
CA ALA A 18 4.23 -7.73 -5.50
C ALA A 18 3.09 -8.61 -4.97
N GLU A 19 2.02 -8.79 -5.74
CA GLU A 19 0.90 -9.68 -5.43
C GLU A 19 1.34 -11.14 -5.37
N ALA A 20 2.07 -11.63 -6.36
CA ALA A 20 2.60 -12.99 -6.35
C ALA A 20 3.50 -13.25 -5.13
N ASN A 21 4.37 -12.28 -4.78
CA ASN A 21 5.23 -12.38 -3.60
C ASN A 21 4.42 -12.43 -2.30
N LEU A 22 3.42 -11.54 -2.15
CA LEU A 22 2.53 -11.52 -0.99
C LEU A 22 1.80 -12.88 -0.82
N LEU A 23 1.26 -13.43 -1.91
CA LEU A 23 0.56 -14.71 -1.89
C LEU A 23 1.49 -15.87 -1.52
N ALA A 24 2.73 -15.87 -2.04
CA ALA A 24 3.72 -16.88 -1.68
C ALA A 24 4.03 -16.84 -0.18
N MET A 25 4.27 -15.65 0.39
CA MET A 25 4.55 -15.48 1.82
C MET A 25 3.37 -15.86 2.72
N LEU A 26 2.14 -15.60 2.29
CA LEU A 26 0.94 -16.01 3.04
C LEU A 26 0.71 -17.53 3.02
N SER A 27 1.16 -18.20 1.95
CA SER A 27 0.95 -19.64 1.74
C SER A 27 1.95 -20.53 2.50
N ASP A 28 3.11 -20.00 2.88
CA ASP A 28 4.27 -20.77 3.37
C ASP A 28 4.18 -21.23 4.85
N GLY A 29 3.01 -21.66 5.34
CA GLY A 29 2.87 -22.15 6.73
C GLY A 29 2.07 -23.44 6.88
N PRO A 30 2.31 -24.23 7.95
CA PRO A 30 1.56 -25.45 8.21
C PRO A 30 0.07 -25.10 8.39
N THR A 31 -0.77 -25.64 7.51
CA THR A 31 -2.23 -25.48 7.59
C THR A 31 -2.75 -26.24 8.80
N THR A 32 -2.76 -25.63 9.97
CA THR A 32 -3.47 -26.18 11.13
C THR A 32 -4.97 -26.08 10.86
N LYS A 33 -5.54 -27.17 10.34
CA LYS A 33 -6.98 -27.34 10.18
C LYS A 33 -7.66 -27.22 11.55
N GLY A 34 -8.46 -26.16 11.71
CA GLY A 34 -9.47 -26.09 12.75
C GLY A 34 -9.01 -25.45 14.04
N LEU A 35 -8.93 -24.12 14.04
CA LEU A 35 -9.29 -23.21 15.13
C LEU A 35 -9.38 -21.80 14.51
N LEU A 36 -10.08 -20.88 15.18
CA LEU A 36 -10.49 -19.53 14.72
C LEU A 36 -9.59 -18.88 13.64
N PRO A 37 -10.14 -18.07 12.70
CA PRO A 37 -9.42 -17.61 11.49
C PRO A 37 -8.09 -16.88 11.72
N TYR A 38 -7.78 -16.47 12.96
CA TYR A 38 -6.54 -15.80 13.35
C TYR A 38 -5.75 -16.50 14.47
N SER A 39 -6.29 -17.54 15.12
CA SER A 39 -5.58 -18.25 16.19
C SER A 39 -4.50 -19.14 15.58
N GLY A 40 -3.24 -18.70 15.68
CA GLY A 40 -2.07 -19.43 15.15
C GLY A 40 -1.39 -18.75 13.96
N TRP A 41 -1.76 -17.50 13.64
CA TRP A 41 -0.99 -16.71 12.68
C TRP A 41 0.32 -16.24 13.31
N THR A 42 1.40 -16.33 12.54
CA THR A 42 2.68 -15.71 12.90
C THR A 42 2.55 -14.20 12.75
N ASP A 43 3.42 -13.47 13.45
CA ASP A 43 3.54 -12.02 13.32
C ASP A 43 3.70 -11.58 11.85
N GLU A 44 4.48 -12.33 11.07
CA GLU A 44 4.62 -12.14 9.63
C GLU A 44 3.28 -12.19 8.90
N LYS A 45 2.46 -13.22 9.14
CA LYS A 45 1.14 -13.34 8.51
C LYS A 45 0.22 -12.20 8.93
N MET A 46 0.28 -11.78 10.19
CA MET A 46 -0.48 -10.61 10.65
C MET A 46 -0.06 -9.33 9.92
N ILE A 47 1.23 -9.07 9.76
CA ILE A 47 1.73 -7.89 9.03
C ILE A 47 1.36 -7.96 7.54
N LEU A 48 1.56 -9.11 6.90
CA LEU A 48 1.22 -9.30 5.49
C LEU A 48 -0.27 -9.05 5.25
N HIS A 49 -1.14 -9.57 6.12
CA HIS A 49 -2.59 -9.46 5.96
C HIS A 49 -3.17 -8.11 6.42
N ASN A 50 -2.75 -7.57 7.56
CA ASN A 50 -3.35 -6.37 8.14
C ASN A 50 -2.69 -5.08 7.65
N CYS A 51 -1.43 -5.15 7.23
CA CYS A 51 -0.67 -3.98 6.80
C CYS A 51 -0.44 -3.95 5.28
N ILE A 52 0.14 -5.01 4.70
CA ILE A 52 0.59 -4.99 3.29
C ILE A 52 -0.55 -5.24 2.30
N ALA A 53 -1.34 -6.30 2.51
CA ALA A 53 -2.41 -6.70 1.60
C ALA A 53 -3.44 -5.59 1.34
N PRO A 54 -3.96 -4.87 2.36
CA PRO A 54 -4.96 -3.83 2.14
C PRO A 54 -4.39 -2.65 1.32
N ARG A 55 -3.09 -2.35 1.48
CA ARG A 55 -2.40 -1.31 0.71
C ARG A 55 -2.21 -1.72 -0.75
N LEU A 56 -1.85 -2.98 -0.99
CA LEU A 56 -1.72 -3.51 -2.35
C LEU A 56 -3.08 -3.57 -3.06
N GLU A 57 -4.14 -4.03 -2.40
CA GLU A 57 -5.48 -4.06 -2.97
C GLU A 57 -6.01 -2.66 -3.31
N ARG A 58 -5.76 -1.69 -2.43
CA ARG A 58 -6.10 -0.29 -2.72
C ARG A 58 -5.27 0.28 -3.87
N LEU A 59 -3.96 -0.01 -3.93
CA LEU A 59 -3.13 0.38 -5.07
C LEU A 59 -3.64 -0.22 -6.38
N LYS A 60 -4.00 -1.51 -6.38
CA LYS A 60 -4.61 -2.21 -7.52
C LYS A 60 -5.91 -1.53 -7.94
N THR A 61 -6.81 -1.29 -6.99
CA THR A 61 -8.11 -0.64 -7.23
C THR A 61 -7.93 0.76 -7.81
N SER A 62 -7.02 1.55 -7.25
CA SER A 62 -6.73 2.90 -7.76
C SER A 62 -6.07 2.85 -9.16
N PHE A 63 -5.20 1.88 -9.44
CA PHE A 63 -4.45 1.80 -10.70
C PHE A 63 -5.23 1.14 -11.85
N PHE A 64 -6.01 0.10 -11.57
CA PHE A 64 -6.76 -0.68 -12.56
C PHE A 64 -8.26 -0.36 -12.59
N GLY A 65 -8.76 0.35 -11.57
CA GLY A 65 -10.19 0.49 -11.29
C GLY A 65 -10.71 -0.63 -10.38
N PRO A 66 -11.95 -0.52 -9.88
CA PRO A 66 -12.57 -1.55 -9.06
C PRO A 66 -12.70 -2.89 -9.81
N PRO A 67 -12.57 -4.04 -9.13
CA PRO A 67 -12.75 -5.35 -9.74
C PRO A 67 -14.15 -5.44 -10.38
N GLN A 68 -14.23 -5.93 -11.62
CA GLN A 68 -15.52 -6.05 -12.29
C GLN A 68 -16.34 -7.20 -11.66
N PRO A 69 -17.63 -6.98 -11.38
CA PRO A 69 -18.50 -8.01 -10.80
C PRO A 69 -18.81 -9.17 -11.77
N TYR A 70 -18.47 -9.04 -13.07
CA TYR A 70 -18.74 -10.06 -14.09
C TYR A 70 -17.45 -10.49 -14.81
N PRO A 71 -16.86 -11.65 -14.46
CA PRO A 71 -15.67 -12.17 -15.15
C PRO A 71 -15.94 -12.71 -16.57
N ALA A 72 -17.20 -12.74 -17.02
CA ALA A 72 -17.60 -13.32 -18.30
C ALA A 72 -17.07 -12.57 -19.54
N LEU A 73 -16.57 -11.34 -19.41
CA LEU A 73 -15.95 -10.57 -20.50
C LEU A 73 -14.41 -10.71 -20.57
N ASP A 74 -13.83 -11.60 -19.77
CA ASP A 74 -12.37 -11.85 -19.74
C ASP A 74 -11.89 -12.77 -20.89
N TRP A 75 -12.74 -13.01 -21.88
CA TRP A 75 -12.59 -14.06 -22.92
C TRP A 75 -11.37 -13.90 -23.85
N TRP A 76 -10.61 -12.82 -23.74
CA TRP A 76 -9.42 -12.58 -24.58
C TRP A 76 -8.19 -12.09 -23.81
N GLY A 77 -8.20 -12.05 -22.48
CA GLY A 77 -7.10 -11.48 -21.71
C GLY A 77 -6.79 -10.04 -22.12
N LEU A 78 -7.78 -9.27 -22.60
CA LEU A 78 -7.67 -7.85 -22.91
C LEU A 78 -8.26 -6.97 -21.79
N ALA A 79 -8.94 -7.57 -20.81
CA ALA A 79 -9.54 -6.86 -19.69
C ALA A 79 -8.47 -6.12 -18.87
N TRP A 80 -7.31 -6.72 -18.63
CA TRP A 80 -6.17 -6.05 -17.96
C TRP A 80 -5.63 -4.85 -18.77
N ILE A 81 -5.62 -4.94 -20.11
CA ILE A 81 -5.21 -3.83 -20.99
C ILE A 81 -6.21 -2.68 -20.85
N SER A 82 -7.51 -2.98 -20.81
CA SER A 82 -8.53 -1.96 -20.55
C SER A 82 -8.41 -1.37 -19.13
N GLY A 83 -8.00 -2.19 -18.15
CA GLY A 83 -7.72 -1.79 -16.77
C GLY A 83 -6.61 -0.74 -16.68
N LEU A 84 -5.57 -0.83 -17.52
CA LEU A 84 -4.49 0.18 -17.59
C LEU A 84 -4.98 1.61 -17.90
N TRP A 85 -6.20 1.75 -18.41
CA TRP A 85 -6.79 3.04 -18.77
C TRP A 85 -8.01 3.42 -17.91
N ARG A 86 -8.44 2.54 -17.00
CA ARG A 86 -9.59 2.74 -16.09
C ARG A 86 -9.23 3.25 -14.71
N GLY A 87 -7.97 3.09 -14.28
CA GLY A 87 -7.51 3.62 -13.00
C GLY A 87 -7.82 5.11 -12.81
N ASP A 88 -7.87 5.51 -11.55
CA ASP A 88 -8.14 6.88 -11.16
C ASP A 88 -7.18 7.85 -11.85
N ARG A 89 -7.73 8.70 -12.71
CA ARG A 89 -6.95 9.68 -13.49
C ARG A 89 -6.43 10.83 -12.61
N SER A 90 -6.97 10.98 -11.40
CA SER A 90 -6.54 11.99 -10.45
C SER A 90 -5.20 11.65 -9.78
N VAL A 91 -4.78 10.38 -9.81
CA VAL A 91 -3.54 9.91 -9.23
C VAL A 91 -2.44 9.87 -10.30
N SER A 92 -1.34 10.60 -10.03
CA SER A 92 -0.22 10.65 -10.97
C SER A 92 0.53 9.31 -11.04
N MET A 93 1.16 9.03 -12.17
CA MET A 93 2.04 7.86 -12.32
C MET A 93 3.23 7.87 -11.34
N VAL A 94 3.68 9.04 -10.91
CA VAL A 94 4.73 9.20 -9.91
C VAL A 94 4.25 8.71 -8.55
N GLU A 95 3.02 9.09 -8.19
CA GLU A 95 2.37 8.66 -6.95
C GLU A 95 2.18 7.14 -6.89
N HIS A 96 1.68 6.52 -7.96
CA HIS A 96 1.57 5.06 -8.03
C HIS A 96 2.92 4.34 -7.90
N ARG A 97 3.97 4.87 -8.54
CA ARG A 97 5.33 4.31 -8.41
C ARG A 97 5.83 4.40 -6.98
N PHE A 98 5.62 5.53 -6.32
CA PHE A 98 6.04 5.72 -4.93
C PHE A 98 5.34 4.74 -3.99
N ARG A 99 4.01 4.63 -4.10
CA ARG A 99 3.21 3.67 -3.31
C ARG A 99 3.66 2.23 -3.54
N LEU A 100 3.93 1.85 -4.78
CA LEU A 100 4.41 0.51 -5.12
C LEU A 100 5.81 0.23 -4.57
N THR A 101 6.74 1.17 -4.69
CA THR A 101 8.08 1.04 -4.10
C THR A 101 8.01 0.85 -2.58
N LYS A 102 7.07 1.51 -1.90
CA LYS A 102 6.86 1.29 -0.46
C LYS A 102 6.34 -0.12 -0.16
N ILE A 103 5.36 -0.61 -0.91
CA ILE A 103 4.86 -1.99 -0.74
C ILE A 103 5.97 -3.02 -0.99
N GLU A 104 6.77 -2.83 -2.04
CA GLU A 104 7.91 -3.71 -2.31
C GLU A 104 8.95 -3.66 -1.18
N LEU A 105 9.23 -2.47 -0.62
CA LEU A 105 10.08 -2.33 0.56
C LEU A 105 9.51 -3.10 1.75
N MET A 106 8.21 -2.95 2.04
CA MET A 106 7.55 -3.65 3.15
C MET A 106 7.65 -5.17 3.00
N LEU A 107 7.36 -5.71 1.80
CA LEU A 107 7.51 -7.13 1.48
C LEU A 107 8.95 -7.60 1.70
N ASN A 108 9.93 -6.82 1.24
CA ASN A 108 11.34 -7.17 1.43
C ASN A 108 11.77 -7.11 2.90
N LEU A 109 11.27 -6.15 3.69
CA LEU A 109 11.56 -6.08 5.13
C LEU A 109 11.01 -7.29 5.87
N VAL A 110 9.76 -7.71 5.58
CA VAL A 110 9.17 -8.93 6.16
C VAL A 110 9.97 -10.16 5.76
N GLY A 111 10.23 -10.34 4.46
CA GLY A 111 10.90 -11.53 3.95
C GLY A 111 12.36 -11.70 4.35
N ASN A 112 12.97 -10.64 4.88
CA ASN A 112 14.37 -10.66 5.31
C ASN A 112 14.52 -10.21 6.76
N HIS A 113 13.46 -10.30 7.57
CA HIS A 113 13.46 -9.68 8.89
C HIS A 113 14.57 -10.23 9.81
N ASP A 114 14.84 -11.54 9.73
CA ASP A 114 15.92 -12.23 10.44
C ASP A 114 17.34 -11.79 10.02
N SER A 115 17.47 -11.15 8.85
CA SER A 115 18.78 -10.68 8.35
C SER A 115 19.21 -9.34 8.95
N PHE A 116 18.32 -8.68 9.70
CA PHE A 116 18.58 -7.37 10.30
C PHE A 116 18.77 -7.46 11.81
N LYS A 117 19.67 -6.64 12.35
CA LYS A 117 19.91 -6.57 13.79
C LYS A 117 18.83 -5.72 14.50
N PRO A 118 18.61 -5.90 15.81
CA PRO A 118 17.68 -5.08 16.59
C PRO A 118 17.89 -3.56 16.44
N GLU A 119 19.15 -3.11 16.31
CA GLU A 119 19.45 -1.68 16.14
C GLU A 119 18.83 -1.09 14.87
N PHE A 120 18.77 -1.86 13.79
CA PHE A 120 18.16 -1.43 12.53
C PHE A 120 16.66 -1.17 12.70
N TRP A 121 15.94 -2.06 13.39
CA TRP A 121 14.51 -1.90 13.67
C TRP A 121 14.26 -0.72 14.60
N ALA A 122 15.07 -0.59 15.66
CA ALA A 122 14.98 0.50 16.61
C ALA A 122 15.20 1.88 15.96
N GLU A 123 16.15 1.99 15.03
CA GLU A 123 16.37 3.22 14.26
C GLU A 123 15.13 3.61 13.44
N ILE A 124 14.46 2.65 12.80
CA ILE A 124 13.25 2.91 12.02
C ILE A 124 12.11 3.35 12.94
N VAL A 125 11.84 2.62 14.03
CA VAL A 125 10.77 2.95 14.98
C VAL A 125 11.00 4.33 15.59
N GLN A 126 12.22 4.62 16.05
CA GLN A 126 12.54 5.93 16.62
C GLN A 126 12.37 7.05 15.60
N TRP A 127 12.80 6.83 14.35
CA TRP A 127 12.58 7.80 13.28
C TRP A 127 11.09 8.02 13.00
N GLN A 128 10.29 6.95 12.94
CA GLN A 128 8.85 7.01 12.74
C GLN A 128 8.14 7.77 13.88
N LEU A 129 8.51 7.50 15.13
CA LEU A 129 7.98 8.19 16.30
C LEU A 129 8.29 9.69 16.28
N ARG A 130 9.56 10.06 16.02
CA ARG A 130 9.95 11.48 15.91
C ARG A 130 9.21 12.18 14.78
N LEU A 131 9.03 11.52 13.64
CA LEU A 131 8.27 12.06 12.53
C LEU A 131 6.78 12.21 12.89
N TYR A 132 6.19 11.21 13.52
CA TYR A 132 4.80 11.21 13.96
C TYR A 132 4.52 12.36 14.93
N LYS A 133 5.35 12.51 15.97
CA LYS A 133 5.28 13.61 16.94
C LYS A 133 5.32 14.97 16.24
N ARG A 134 6.28 15.18 15.34
CA ARG A 134 6.39 16.42 14.56
C ARG A 134 5.15 16.70 13.72
N VAL A 135 4.68 15.71 12.95
CA VAL A 135 3.51 15.85 12.08
C VAL A 135 2.25 16.15 12.90
N CYS A 136 2.10 15.59 14.10
CA CYS A 136 1.00 15.91 14.99
C CYS A 136 1.05 17.37 15.47
N THR A 137 2.22 17.85 15.91
CA THR A 137 2.40 19.26 16.29
C THR A 137 2.11 20.20 15.12
N GLU A 138 2.66 19.93 13.94
CA GLU A 138 2.42 20.71 12.72
C GLU A 138 0.92 20.72 12.36
N PHE A 139 0.23 19.58 12.50
CA PHE A 139 -1.21 19.49 12.25
C PHE A 139 -2.01 20.37 13.21
N LEU A 140 -1.68 20.36 14.51
CA LEU A 140 -2.34 21.19 15.51
C LEU A 140 -2.12 22.69 15.24
N GLU A 141 -0.88 23.09 14.94
CA GLU A 141 -0.57 24.49 14.60
C GLU A 141 -1.33 24.95 13.35
N ASP A 142 -1.35 24.12 12.30
CA ASP A 142 -2.10 24.41 11.07
C ASP A 142 -3.60 24.48 11.32
N TYR A 143 -4.12 23.64 12.20
CA TYR A 143 -5.52 23.68 12.61
C TYR A 143 -5.84 25.02 13.28
N TYR A 144 -5.09 25.41 14.32
CA TYR A 144 -5.28 26.68 15.01
C TYR A 144 -5.15 27.89 14.06
N LYS A 145 -4.15 27.90 13.18
CA LYS A 145 -3.96 29.00 12.19
C LYS A 145 -5.17 29.16 11.28
N ARG A 146 -5.77 28.04 10.85
CA ARG A 146 -6.94 28.05 9.94
C ARG A 146 -8.23 28.41 10.67
N THR A 147 -8.38 28.01 11.93
CA THR A 147 -9.60 28.28 12.70
C THR A 147 -9.59 29.64 13.38
N ALA A 148 -8.42 30.28 13.57
CA ALA A 148 -8.30 31.64 14.08
C ALA A 148 -8.99 32.72 13.22
N MET A 149 -9.28 32.44 11.94
CA MET A 149 -9.96 33.38 11.04
C MET A 149 -11.49 33.40 11.20
N TYR A 150 -12.09 32.43 11.90
CA TYR A 150 -13.53 32.43 12.15
C TYR A 150 -13.80 33.22 13.44
N THR A 151 -14.44 34.38 13.30
CA THR A 151 -14.64 35.38 14.36
C THR A 151 -15.99 35.29 15.05
N GLU A 152 -16.85 34.35 14.63
CA GLU A 152 -18.16 34.14 15.26
C GLU A 152 -18.03 33.31 16.55
N PRO A 153 -18.95 33.51 17.53
CA PRO A 153 -18.83 32.91 18.85
C PRO A 153 -18.77 31.39 18.70
N GLU A 154 -17.69 30.83 19.24
CA GLU A 154 -17.37 29.40 19.40
C GLU A 154 -18.49 28.45 18.99
N ASP A 155 -18.43 27.99 17.74
CA ASP A 155 -19.12 26.77 17.35
C ASP A 155 -18.65 25.67 18.31
N GLU A 156 -19.56 25.17 19.15
CA GLU A 156 -19.29 24.15 20.16
C GLU A 156 -18.56 22.95 19.54
N PHE A 157 -18.88 22.64 18.28
CA PHE A 157 -18.21 21.61 17.50
C PHE A 157 -16.74 21.93 17.21
N ASP A 158 -16.40 23.18 16.86
CA ASP A 158 -15.02 23.58 16.63
C ASP A 158 -14.21 23.59 17.93
N HIS A 159 -14.81 24.00 19.07
CA HIS A 159 -14.17 23.86 20.38
C HIS A 159 -13.88 22.38 20.72
N MET A 160 -14.84 21.48 20.48
CA MET A 160 -14.64 20.03 20.66
C MET A 160 -13.53 19.50 19.76
N CYS A 161 -13.47 19.92 18.49
CA CYS A 161 -12.43 19.51 17.54
C CYS A 161 -11.04 19.99 17.97
N ARG A 162 -10.92 21.25 18.43
CA ARG A 162 -9.66 21.80 18.97
C ARG A 162 -9.20 20.99 20.18
N SER A 163 -10.09 20.77 21.14
CA SER A 163 -9.78 20.04 22.37
C SER A 163 -9.36 18.60 22.06
N ALA A 164 -10.11 17.89 21.22
CA ALA A 164 -9.78 16.51 20.84
C ALA A 164 -8.48 16.42 20.03
N THR A 165 -8.23 17.36 19.12
CA THR A 165 -6.96 17.41 18.38
C THR A 165 -5.78 17.66 19.32
N GLN A 166 -5.94 18.59 20.27
CA GLN A 166 -4.90 18.86 21.28
C GLN A 166 -4.62 17.62 22.14
N THR A 167 -5.66 16.94 22.64
CA THR A 167 -5.51 15.70 23.39
C THR A 167 -4.81 14.61 22.57
N ALA A 168 -5.17 14.43 21.29
CA ALA A 168 -4.51 13.47 20.41
C ALA A 168 -3.01 13.78 20.24
N VAL A 169 -2.66 15.06 20.12
CA VAL A 169 -1.27 15.52 20.01
C VAL A 169 -0.51 15.31 21.31
N GLU A 170 -1.11 15.62 22.46
CA GLU A 170 -0.52 15.37 23.77
C GLU A 170 -0.22 13.88 23.97
N ARG A 171 -1.13 12.99 23.57
CA ARG A 171 -0.88 11.54 23.59
C ARG A 171 0.23 11.12 22.63
N ALA A 172 0.24 11.66 21.40
CA ALA A 172 1.31 11.39 20.44
C ALA A 172 2.69 11.82 20.99
N LEU A 173 2.77 12.96 21.67
CA LEU A 173 3.99 13.47 22.29
C LEU A 173 4.42 12.64 23.50
N ALA A 174 3.45 12.13 24.27
CA ALA A 174 3.67 11.25 25.43
C ALA A 174 4.06 9.82 25.03
N GLU A 175 3.96 9.44 23.76
CA GLU A 175 4.35 8.11 23.29
C GLU A 175 5.85 7.88 23.57
N PRO A 176 6.21 6.83 24.34
CA PRO A 176 7.59 6.61 24.76
C PRO A 176 8.48 6.29 23.55
N GLU A 177 9.68 6.85 23.54
CA GLU A 177 10.73 6.36 22.63
C GLU A 177 11.32 5.07 23.23
N PRO A 178 11.74 4.11 22.39
CA PRO A 178 12.39 2.91 22.87
C PRO A 178 13.66 3.28 23.67
N ALA A 179 13.78 2.76 24.90
CA ALA A 179 14.91 3.08 25.78
C ALA A 179 16.19 2.36 25.34
N SER A 180 16.03 1.21 24.68
CA SER A 180 17.10 0.41 24.10
C SER A 180 16.63 -0.29 22.81
N PRO A 181 17.55 -0.73 21.95
CA PRO A 181 17.20 -1.51 20.77
C PRO A 181 16.44 -2.82 21.06
N GLY A 182 16.61 -3.40 22.25
CA GLY A 182 15.93 -4.63 22.66
C GLY A 182 14.46 -4.43 23.01
N ASP A 183 14.01 -3.20 23.19
CA ASP A 183 12.60 -2.87 23.47
C ASP A 183 11.74 -2.83 22.20
N VAL A 184 12.36 -2.99 21.03
CA VAL A 184 11.71 -2.92 19.72
C VAL A 184 11.63 -4.31 19.10
N VAL A 185 10.43 -4.70 18.70
CA VAL A 185 10.20 -5.88 17.87
C VAL A 185 10.13 -5.42 16.41
N TRP A 186 10.60 -6.26 15.49
CA TRP A 186 10.64 -5.91 14.06
C TRP A 186 9.24 -5.55 13.50
N THR A 187 8.16 -6.05 14.10
CA THR A 187 6.78 -5.74 13.75
C THR A 187 6.40 -4.27 13.97
N ASP A 188 7.04 -3.60 14.94
CA ASP A 188 6.68 -2.25 15.36
C ASP A 188 6.87 -1.22 14.24
N VAL A 189 7.75 -1.50 13.27
CA VAL A 189 7.96 -0.63 12.10
C VAL A 189 6.76 -0.61 11.14
N PHE A 190 5.81 -1.55 11.29
CA PHE A 190 4.62 -1.66 10.45
C PHE A 190 3.39 -1.00 11.06
N ASP A 191 3.51 -0.45 12.27
CA ASP A 191 2.43 0.26 12.95
C ASP A 191 2.06 1.55 12.22
N ALA A 192 0.75 1.72 11.99
CA ALA A 192 0.23 2.91 11.33
C ALA A 192 0.07 4.06 12.32
N ARG A 193 1.05 4.97 12.35
CA ARG A 193 1.02 6.18 13.18
C ARG A 193 0.26 7.31 12.50
N VAL A 194 -1.06 7.34 12.69
CA VAL A 194 -1.99 8.32 12.10
C VAL A 194 -2.78 8.99 13.22
N ILE A 195 -2.71 10.33 13.31
CA ILE A 195 -3.39 11.10 14.37
C ILE A 195 -4.92 10.86 14.41
N PHE A 196 -5.52 10.57 13.24
CA PHE A 196 -6.95 10.25 13.11
C PHE A 196 -7.35 8.90 13.69
N HIS A 197 -6.38 8.04 14.06
CA HIS A 197 -6.65 6.83 14.82
C HIS A 197 -6.73 7.10 16.34
N ASP A 198 -6.46 8.33 16.80
CA ASP A 198 -6.70 8.67 18.20
C ASP A 198 -8.20 8.55 18.51
N PRO A 199 -8.59 7.79 19.56
CA PRO A 199 -9.99 7.50 19.82
C PRO A 199 -10.80 8.75 20.19
N THR A 200 -10.17 9.75 20.81
CA THR A 200 -10.85 11.01 21.17
C THR A 200 -11.09 11.86 19.94
N LEU A 201 -10.08 12.02 19.08
CA LEU A 201 -10.26 12.75 17.83
C LEU A 201 -11.24 12.04 16.89
N ASN A 202 -11.14 10.72 16.77
CA ASN A 202 -12.03 9.94 15.91
C ASN A 202 -13.50 10.06 16.35
N ALA A 203 -13.78 9.97 17.65
CA ALA A 203 -15.15 10.12 18.17
C ALA A 203 -15.76 11.50 17.86
N VAL A 204 -14.95 12.58 17.92
CA VAL A 204 -15.42 13.93 17.56
C VAL A 204 -15.67 14.05 16.06
N LEU A 205 -14.84 13.44 15.22
CA LEU A 205 -15.05 13.45 13.78
C LEU A 205 -16.29 12.64 13.36
N GLU A 206 -16.52 11.48 14.00
CA GLU A 206 -17.69 10.63 13.75
C GLU A 206 -19.00 11.28 14.24
N SER A 207 -18.95 12.11 15.28
CA SER A 207 -20.12 12.84 15.79
C SER A 207 -20.41 14.15 15.04
N SER A 208 -19.57 14.52 14.07
CA SER A 208 -19.74 15.73 13.27
C SER A 208 -21.03 15.67 12.43
N PRO A 209 -21.92 16.69 12.50
CA PRO A 209 -23.02 16.80 11.56
C PRO A 209 -22.43 17.02 10.16
N VAL A 210 -22.42 15.98 9.33
CA VAL A 210 -21.83 15.99 7.98
C VAL A 210 -22.35 17.21 7.22
N PRO A 211 -21.52 18.24 6.95
CA PRO A 211 -21.93 19.31 6.08
C PRO A 211 -21.95 18.73 4.66
N GLU A 212 -23.10 18.77 3.99
CA GLU A 212 -23.36 18.20 2.64
C GLU A 212 -22.35 18.60 1.53
N ALA A 213 -21.35 19.45 1.84
CA ALA A 213 -20.32 19.93 0.91
C ALA A 213 -18.85 19.73 1.37
N ARG A 214 -18.56 19.05 2.50
CA ARG A 214 -17.18 18.84 3.02
C ARG A 214 -16.53 17.44 2.93
N PRO A 215 -17.17 16.32 2.52
CA PRO A 215 -16.55 14.99 2.67
C PRO A 215 -15.28 14.79 1.82
N ASP A 216 -15.30 15.18 0.54
CA ASP A 216 -14.28 14.74 -0.42
C ASP A 216 -12.83 15.13 -0.08
N LYS A 217 -12.59 16.30 0.53
CA LYS A 217 -11.22 16.80 0.78
C LYS A 217 -10.60 16.29 2.07
N LEU A 218 -11.40 16.14 3.12
CA LEU A 218 -10.91 15.60 4.39
C LEU A 218 -10.72 14.09 4.28
N ASP A 219 -11.69 13.39 3.68
CA ASP A 219 -11.63 11.96 3.46
C ASP A 219 -10.46 11.61 2.53
N ALA A 220 -10.27 12.34 1.42
CA ALA A 220 -9.09 12.14 0.57
C ALA A 220 -7.76 12.45 1.29
N ARG A 221 -7.75 13.38 2.26
CA ARG A 221 -6.56 13.67 3.07
C ARG A 221 -6.28 12.52 4.03
N ILE A 222 -7.30 12.05 4.76
CA ILE A 222 -7.21 10.88 5.65
C ILE A 222 -6.76 9.66 4.88
N GLU A 223 -7.36 9.42 3.71
CA GLU A 223 -7.00 8.30 2.84
C GLU A 223 -5.55 8.41 2.36
N ARG A 224 -5.10 9.61 1.96
CA ARG A 224 -3.68 9.85 1.60
C ARG A 224 -2.75 9.55 2.77
N MET A 225 -3.09 9.96 3.99
CA MET A 225 -2.30 9.66 5.18
C MET A 225 -2.22 8.15 5.46
N PHE A 226 -3.27 7.40 5.16
CA PHE A 226 -3.26 5.95 5.26
C PHE A 226 -2.29 5.30 4.26
N TYR A 227 -2.30 5.72 2.98
CA TYR A 227 -1.33 5.25 1.97
C TYR A 227 0.12 5.60 2.33
N ASP A 228 0.29 6.70 3.06
CA ASP A 228 1.60 7.17 3.46
C ASP A 228 2.22 6.36 4.60
N GLN A 229 1.43 5.66 5.40
CA GLN A 229 1.93 4.85 6.51
C GLN A 229 2.07 3.36 6.12
N PRO A 230 2.94 2.58 6.79
CA PRO A 230 4.04 3.07 7.63
C PRO A 230 5.07 3.83 6.77
N ARG A 231 5.68 4.87 7.36
CA ARG A 231 6.76 5.64 6.70
C ARG A 231 8.11 5.02 7.03
N PHE A 232 9.02 5.00 6.08
CA PHE A 232 10.38 4.47 6.28
C PHE A 232 11.43 5.56 6.04
N PRO A 233 12.55 5.57 6.80
CA PRO A 233 13.64 6.48 6.54
C PRO A 233 14.26 6.22 5.16
N HIS A 234 14.94 7.23 4.60
CA HIS A 234 15.52 7.12 3.25
C HIS A 234 16.53 5.96 3.13
N SER A 235 17.23 5.65 4.23
CA SER A 235 18.17 4.52 4.33
C SER A 235 17.54 3.17 3.96
N CYS A 236 16.24 2.97 4.23
CA CYS A 236 15.55 1.72 3.87
C CYS A 236 15.37 1.55 2.35
N TYR A 237 15.22 2.64 1.60
CA TYR A 237 14.98 2.59 0.16
C TYR A 237 16.24 2.33 -0.67
N VAL A 238 17.42 2.48 -0.06
CA VAL A 238 18.72 2.21 -0.69
C VAL A 238 19.27 0.83 -0.31
N LEU A 239 18.53 0.03 0.47
CA LEU A 239 18.92 -1.32 0.80
C LEU A 239 19.00 -2.17 -0.45
N GLU A 240 20.19 -2.73 -0.70
CA GLU A 240 20.39 -3.71 -1.75
C GLU A 240 19.90 -5.08 -1.25
N PHE A 241 18.63 -5.39 -1.47
CA PHE A 241 18.09 -6.74 -1.32
C PHE A 241 18.64 -7.62 -2.47
N LYS A 242 19.95 -7.89 -2.49
CA LYS A 242 20.61 -8.70 -3.52
C LYS A 242 20.02 -10.11 -3.49
N ASN A 243 19.27 -10.47 -4.54
CA ASN A 243 18.84 -11.83 -4.90
C ASN A 243 18.62 -12.79 -3.72
N LEU A 244 17.80 -12.40 -2.75
CA LEU A 244 17.15 -13.35 -1.85
C LEU A 244 15.96 -13.90 -2.63
N ALA A 245 16.29 -14.69 -3.65
CA ALA A 245 15.33 -15.55 -4.31
C ALA A 245 14.67 -16.37 -3.21
N ILE A 246 13.35 -16.35 -3.18
CA ILE A 246 12.52 -17.32 -2.47
C ILE A 246 13.26 -18.65 -2.54
N PRO A 247 13.63 -19.29 -1.42
CA PRO A 247 14.29 -20.58 -1.47
C PRO A 247 13.36 -21.47 -2.27
N THR A 248 13.78 -21.78 -3.49
CA THR A 248 13.08 -22.76 -4.31
C THR A 248 13.37 -24.04 -3.57
N THR A 249 12.43 -24.48 -2.75
CA THR A 249 12.44 -25.81 -2.16
C THR A 249 12.77 -26.74 -3.31
N THR A 250 13.96 -27.35 -3.24
CA THR A 250 14.32 -28.45 -4.10
C THR A 250 13.35 -29.56 -3.74
N ALA A 251 12.22 -29.60 -4.46
CA ALA A 251 11.35 -30.75 -4.53
C ALA A 251 12.20 -31.85 -5.17
N ALA A 252 12.81 -32.67 -4.31
CA ALA A 252 13.03 -34.05 -4.66
C ALA A 252 11.64 -34.64 -4.99
N ASP A 253 11.61 -35.36 -6.09
CA ASP A 253 10.50 -36.19 -6.59
C ASP A 253 9.34 -35.44 -7.30
N GLY A 254 9.54 -35.27 -8.62
CA GLY A 254 8.61 -35.92 -9.56
C GLY A 254 7.28 -35.25 -9.88
N GLU A 255 7.07 -33.96 -9.59
CA GLU A 255 5.92 -33.22 -10.12
C GLU A 255 6.34 -32.04 -11.01
N ALA A 256 5.66 -31.89 -12.14
CA ALA A 256 5.93 -30.89 -13.16
C ALA A 256 5.70 -29.47 -12.60
N VAL A 257 6.75 -28.88 -12.04
CA VAL A 257 6.79 -27.48 -11.63
C VAL A 257 6.64 -26.59 -12.88
N MET A 258 5.47 -25.96 -13.03
CA MET A 258 5.26 -24.89 -14.00
C MET A 258 6.17 -23.71 -13.62
N THR A 259 7.32 -23.61 -14.29
CA THR A 259 8.27 -22.54 -14.03
C THR A 259 7.78 -21.18 -14.57
N PRO A 260 8.16 -20.05 -13.94
CA PRO A 260 7.73 -18.68 -14.31
C PRO A 260 8.12 -18.22 -15.73
N ARG A 261 8.86 -19.04 -16.49
CA ARG A 261 9.17 -18.76 -17.90
C ARG A 261 7.92 -18.80 -18.79
N HIS A 262 6.87 -19.53 -18.41
CA HIS A 262 5.64 -19.60 -19.21
C HIS A 262 4.87 -18.27 -19.28
N TRP A 263 4.92 -17.43 -18.24
CA TRP A 263 4.21 -16.14 -18.22
C TRP A 263 4.88 -15.07 -19.09
N VAL A 264 6.21 -15.09 -19.21
CA VAL A 264 6.94 -14.14 -20.07
C VAL A 264 6.76 -14.52 -21.55
N VAL A 265 6.76 -15.82 -21.87
CA VAL A 265 6.47 -16.28 -23.24
C VAL A 265 5.00 -16.03 -23.59
N HIS A 266 4.06 -16.26 -22.66
CA HIS A 266 2.65 -15.94 -22.91
C HIS A 266 2.39 -14.45 -23.09
N SER A 267 2.96 -13.57 -22.26
CA SER A 267 2.73 -12.12 -22.39
C SER A 267 3.34 -11.53 -23.66
N THR A 268 4.49 -12.04 -24.11
CA THR A 268 5.11 -11.60 -25.37
C THR A 268 4.34 -12.10 -26.59
N ASN A 269 3.88 -13.36 -26.57
CA ASN A 269 3.07 -13.93 -27.64
C ASN A 269 1.68 -13.28 -27.71
N VAL A 270 1.08 -12.97 -26.56
CA VAL A 270 -0.20 -12.25 -26.50
C VAL A 270 -0.05 -10.84 -27.06
N LEU A 271 0.98 -10.09 -26.67
CA LEU A 271 1.24 -8.75 -27.24
C LEU A 271 1.46 -8.80 -28.77
N LEU A 272 2.19 -9.80 -29.27
CA LEU A 272 2.40 -9.99 -30.71
C LEU A 272 1.07 -10.31 -31.42
N LEU A 273 0.24 -11.18 -30.83
CA LEU A 273 -1.07 -11.54 -31.38
C LEU A 273 -2.01 -10.34 -31.42
N THR A 274 -2.07 -9.55 -30.33
CA THR A 274 -2.92 -8.35 -30.28
C THR A 274 -2.49 -7.32 -31.31
N PHE A 275 -1.18 -7.17 -31.53
CA PHE A 275 -0.65 -6.27 -32.56
C PHE A 275 -1.01 -6.74 -33.98
N LEU A 276 -0.91 -8.04 -34.25
CA LEU A 276 -1.28 -8.63 -35.54
C LEU A 276 -2.79 -8.51 -35.81
N VAL A 277 -3.62 -8.71 -34.78
CA VAL A 277 -5.08 -8.56 -34.89
C VAL A 277 -5.45 -7.09 -35.14
N LEU A 278 -4.87 -6.14 -34.41
CA LEU A 278 -5.10 -4.71 -34.64
C LEU A 278 -4.63 -4.26 -36.03
N ALA A 279 -3.47 -4.74 -36.49
CA ALA A 279 -2.97 -4.47 -37.83
C ALA A 279 -3.89 -5.04 -38.92
N SER A 280 -4.44 -6.23 -38.72
CA SER A 280 -5.40 -6.85 -39.64
C SER A 280 -6.73 -6.09 -39.70
N ILE A 281 -7.26 -5.65 -38.55
CA ILE A 281 -8.47 -4.83 -38.49
C ILE A 281 -8.25 -3.49 -39.21
N LEU A 282 -7.12 -2.82 -38.95
CA LEU A 282 -6.77 -1.56 -39.62
C LEU A 282 -6.62 -1.73 -41.13
N ALA A 283 -5.95 -2.80 -41.59
CA ALA A 283 -5.83 -3.10 -43.02
C ALA A 283 -7.21 -3.33 -43.65
N THR A 284 -8.13 -4.01 -42.96
CA THR A 284 -9.49 -4.26 -43.47
C THR A 284 -10.29 -2.96 -43.58
N ILE A 285 -10.19 -2.06 -42.60
CA ILE A 285 -10.85 -0.75 -42.64
C ILE A 285 -10.33 0.11 -43.81
N VAL A 286 -9.01 0.11 -44.06
CA VAL A 286 -8.39 0.85 -45.16
C VAL A 286 -8.81 0.30 -46.53
N VAL A 287 -9.05 -1.00 -46.66
CA VAL A 287 -9.53 -1.62 -47.91
C VAL A 287 -11.01 -1.35 -48.16
N CYS A 288 -11.79 -1.11 -47.12
CA CYS A 288 -13.24 -0.84 -47.22
C CYS A 288 -13.59 0.66 -47.35
N LEU A 289 -12.61 1.57 -47.25
CA LEU A 289 -12.74 3.02 -47.47
C LEU A 289 -12.22 3.40 -48.85
#